data_AF-A0A9E5W0W8-F1
#
_entry.id   AF-A0A9E5W0W8-F1
#
_cell.length_a   1.000
_cell.length_b   1.000
_cell.length_c   1.000
_cell.angle_alpha   90.00
_cell.angle_beta   90.00
_cell.angle_gamma   90.00
#
_symmetry.space_group_name_H-M   'P 1'
#
loop_
_entity.id
_entity.type
_entity.pdbx_description
1 polymer ?
#
loop_
_entity_poly.entity_id
_entity_poly.type
_entity_poly.pdbx_seq_one_letter_code
_entity_poly.pdbx_strand_id
1 'polypeptide(L)'
;MSLGSLCKKNKLSVMILLFMVIVLLAGCGIDTAKRDAWVARQYEDKYGGSAEVERRIEYNKKMSESHRMMAAMILKNAGMDPDLDSYKEVYLYVVKSGGEEHAVVFVNGELIIP
;
A
#
# COMPACT_ATOMS: atom_id res chain seq x y z
N MET A 1 21.54 -51.74 13.52
CA MET A 1 21.54 -50.28 13.80
C MET A 1 20.95 -49.56 12.59
N SER A 2 19.82 -48.87 12.79
CA SER A 2 19.00 -48.31 11.72
C SER A 2 19.63 -47.05 11.12
N LEU A 3 20.13 -47.14 9.88
CA LEU A 3 20.66 -46.02 9.09
C LEU A 3 19.57 -45.11 8.48
N GLY A 4 18.30 -45.26 8.86
CA GLY A 4 17.17 -44.54 8.23
C GLY A 4 16.90 -43.11 8.74
N SER A 5 17.59 -42.64 9.78
CA SER A 5 17.21 -41.40 10.50
C SER A 5 17.84 -40.11 9.94
N LEU A 6 19.02 -40.19 9.30
CA LEU A 6 19.78 -39.00 8.90
C LEU A 6 19.22 -38.31 7.64
N CYS A 7 18.73 -39.05 6.64
CA CYS A 7 18.12 -38.46 5.44
C CYS A 7 16.77 -37.76 5.71
N LYS A 8 16.06 -38.13 6.78
CA LYS A 8 14.74 -37.57 7.11
C LYS A 8 14.85 -36.18 7.76
N LYS A 9 15.91 -35.95 8.55
CA LYS A 9 16.18 -34.66 9.21
C LYS A 9 16.54 -33.56 8.21
N ASN A 10 17.31 -33.87 7.16
CA ASN A 10 17.65 -32.89 6.12
C ASN A 10 16.43 -32.48 5.30
N LYS A 11 15.55 -33.43 4.96
CA LYS A 11 14.29 -33.13 4.25
C LYS A 11 13.33 -32.30 5.10
N LEU A 12 13.22 -32.59 6.40
CA LEU A 12 12.40 -31.82 7.33
C LEU A 12 12.94 -30.39 7.52
N SER A 13 14.25 -30.24 7.68
CA SER A 13 14.90 -28.93 7.83
C SER A 13 14.73 -28.06 6.58
N VAL A 14 14.87 -28.65 5.38
CA VAL A 14 14.63 -27.94 4.11
C VAL A 14 13.17 -27.54 3.96
N MET A 15 12.23 -28.41 4.37
CA MET A 15 10.80 -28.10 4.32
C MET A 15 10.40 -26.96 5.26
N ILE A 16 10.95 -26.93 6.48
CA ILE A 16 10.72 -25.85 7.45
C ILE A 16 11.31 -24.54 6.94
N LEU A 17 12.52 -24.57 6.37
CA LEU A 17 13.15 -23.38 5.79
C LEU A 17 12.32 -22.82 4.62
N LEU A 18 11.84 -23.70 3.74
CA LEU A 18 10.98 -23.32 2.61
C LEU A 18 9.66 -22.70 3.11
N PHE A 19 9.06 -23.28 4.15
CA PHE A 19 7.84 -22.75 4.75
C PHE A 19 8.06 -21.37 5.36
N MET A 20 9.19 -21.16 6.05
CA MET A 20 9.55 -19.87 6.62
C MET A 20 9.75 -18.79 5.55
N VAL A 21 10.36 -19.15 4.42
CA VAL A 21 10.50 -18.26 3.25
C VAL A 21 9.12 -17.90 2.67
N ILE A 22 8.19 -18.85 2.58
CA ILE A 22 6.81 -18.58 2.11
C ILE A 22 6.07 -17.63 3.06
N VAL A 23 6.21 -17.80 4.37
CA VAL A 23 5.60 -16.90 5.37
C VAL A 23 6.21 -15.49 5.30
N LEU A 24 7.52 -15.38 5.13
CA LEU A 24 8.21 -14.09 4.97
C LEU A 24 7.79 -13.36 3.68
N LEU A 25 7.56 -14.11 2.59
CA LEU A 25 7.08 -13.55 1.33
C LEU A 25 5.60 -13.13 1.41
N ALA A 26 4.77 -13.88 2.14
CA ALA A 26 3.36 -13.53 2.34
C ALA A 26 3.20 -12.28 3.25
N GLY A 27 4.09 -12.08 4.23
CA GLY A 27 4.01 -10.97 5.18
C GLY A 27 4.18 -9.58 4.56
N CYS A 28 4.99 -9.43 3.51
CA CYS A 28 5.30 -8.10 2.95
C CYS A 28 4.19 -7.49 2.07
N GLY A 29 3.20 -8.28 1.63
CA GLY A 29 2.14 -7.80 0.71
C GLY A 29 0.77 -7.57 1.34
N ILE A 30 0.52 -8.17 2.51
CA ILE A 30 -0.83 -8.21 3.10
C ILE A 30 -1.28 -6.83 3.61
N ASP A 31 -0.40 -6.08 4.28
CA ASP A 31 -0.76 -4.78 4.85
C ASP A 31 -1.02 -3.74 3.75
N THR A 32 -0.26 -3.81 2.66
CA THR A 32 -0.45 -2.92 1.51
C THR A 32 -1.77 -3.18 0.79
N ALA A 33 -2.13 -4.44 0.56
CA ALA A 33 -3.38 -4.78 -0.13
C ALA A 33 -4.61 -4.39 0.71
N LYS A 34 -4.54 -4.58 2.03
CA LYS A 34 -5.60 -4.13 2.95
C LYS A 34 -5.79 -2.62 2.93
N ARG A 35 -4.69 -1.85 2.92
CA ARG A 35 -4.77 -0.39 2.88
C ARG A 35 -5.33 0.11 1.55
N ASP A 36 -4.93 -0.50 0.44
CA ASP A 36 -5.44 -0.11 -0.89
C ASP A 36 -6.95 -0.40 -1.02
N ALA A 37 -7.40 -1.56 -0.52
CA ALA A 37 -8.82 -1.87 -0.43
C ALA A 37 -9.58 -0.89 0.49
N TRP A 38 -8.97 -0.48 1.61
CA TRP A 38 -9.56 0.53 2.50
C TRP A 38 -9.68 1.90 1.80
N VAL A 39 -8.64 2.35 1.07
CA VAL A 39 -8.69 3.61 0.31
C VAL A 39 -9.78 3.58 -0.76
N ALA A 40 -9.85 2.51 -1.55
CA ALA A 40 -10.90 2.32 -2.54
C ALA A 40 -12.29 2.43 -1.89
N ARG A 41 -12.51 1.70 -0.79
CA ARG A 41 -13.79 1.72 -0.07
C ARG A 41 -14.16 3.10 0.47
N GLN A 42 -13.21 3.85 1.04
CA GLN A 42 -13.47 5.22 1.48
C GLN A 42 -13.87 6.14 0.32
N TYR A 43 -13.31 5.92 -0.87
CA TYR A 43 -13.71 6.63 -2.07
C TYR A 43 -15.14 6.25 -2.51
N GLU A 44 -15.46 4.95 -2.54
CA GLU A 44 -16.81 4.45 -2.82
C GLU A 44 -17.84 5.00 -1.84
N ASP A 45 -17.51 5.05 -0.54
CA ASP A 45 -18.39 5.59 0.50
C ASP A 45 -18.69 7.09 0.30
N LYS A 46 -17.72 7.86 -0.24
CA LYS A 46 -17.89 9.32 -0.47
C LYS A 46 -18.67 9.64 -1.74
N TYR A 47 -18.43 8.92 -2.84
CA TYR A 47 -18.99 9.27 -4.16
C TYR A 47 -19.98 8.26 -4.75
N GLY A 48 -20.09 7.08 -4.16
CA GLY A 48 -20.82 5.96 -4.73
C GLY A 48 -20.11 5.35 -5.95
N GLY A 49 -20.59 4.18 -6.38
CA GLY A 49 -19.98 3.41 -7.46
C GLY A 49 -18.82 2.54 -6.99
N SER A 50 -18.28 1.73 -7.90
CA SER A 50 -17.12 0.87 -7.60
C SER A 50 -15.81 1.59 -7.90
N ALA A 51 -14.85 1.47 -7.01
CA ALA A 51 -13.54 2.08 -7.12
C ALA A 51 -12.42 1.06 -6.90
N GLU A 52 -11.29 1.26 -7.58
CA GLU A 52 -10.10 0.43 -7.43
C GLU A 52 -8.86 1.32 -7.32
N VAL A 53 -7.91 0.95 -6.45
CA VAL A 53 -6.61 1.62 -6.42
C VAL A 53 -5.76 1.06 -7.56
N GLU A 54 -5.52 1.88 -8.58
CA GLU A 54 -4.65 1.52 -9.70
C GLU A 54 -3.17 1.70 -9.34
N ARG A 55 -2.85 2.76 -8.59
CA ARG A 55 -1.48 3.08 -8.22
C ARG A 55 -1.39 3.71 -6.85
N ARG A 56 -0.33 3.35 -6.13
CA ARG A 56 0.11 4.00 -4.89
C ARG A 56 1.56 4.45 -5.02
N ILE A 57 1.81 5.71 -4.73
CA ILE A 57 3.14 6.32 -4.80
C ILE A 57 3.51 6.85 -3.42
N GLU A 58 4.54 6.28 -2.82
CA GLU A 58 5.08 6.73 -1.53
C GLU A 58 6.01 7.92 -1.73
N TYR A 59 5.79 8.97 -0.93
CA TYR A 59 6.55 10.23 -1.01
C TYR A 59 8.07 10.00 -0.96
N ASN A 60 8.54 9.28 0.05
CA ASN A 60 9.98 9.08 0.32
C ASN A 60 10.68 8.08 -0.61
N LYS A 61 9.98 7.40 -1.51
CA LYS A 61 10.59 6.35 -2.36
C LYS A 61 10.58 6.66 -3.84
N LYS A 62 9.44 7.13 -4.38
CA LYS A 62 9.21 7.12 -5.84
C LYS A 62 8.37 8.30 -6.35
N MET A 63 8.10 9.31 -5.54
CA MET A 63 7.25 10.42 -5.96
C MET A 63 8.02 11.44 -6.81
N SER A 64 7.64 11.58 -8.09
CA SER A 64 8.17 12.64 -8.95
C SER A 64 7.71 14.02 -8.47
N GLU A 65 8.39 15.08 -8.90
CA GLU A 65 8.05 16.46 -8.57
C GLU A 65 6.60 16.81 -8.92
N SER A 66 6.13 16.37 -10.10
CA SER A 66 4.73 16.55 -10.52
C SER A 66 3.73 15.90 -9.57
N HIS A 67 4.01 14.68 -9.09
CA HIS A 67 3.16 14.01 -8.10
C HIS A 67 3.21 14.70 -6.74
N ARG A 68 4.37 15.25 -6.33
CA ARG A 68 4.48 16.03 -5.09
C ARG A 68 3.63 17.29 -5.17
N MET A 69 3.69 18.01 -6.29
CA MET A 69 2.88 19.20 -6.50
C MET A 69 1.39 18.88 -6.50
N MET A 70 0.99 17.76 -7.12
CA MET A 70 -0.40 17.28 -7.08
C MET A 70 -0.86 16.97 -5.64
N ALA A 71 -0.05 16.24 -4.87
CA ALA A 71 -0.37 15.92 -3.48
C ALA A 71 -0.49 17.18 -2.62
N ALA A 72 0.45 18.12 -2.77
CA ALA A 72 0.43 19.41 -2.07
C ALA A 72 -0.79 20.25 -2.44
N MET A 73 -1.22 20.25 -3.71
CA MET A 73 -2.45 20.94 -4.14
C MET A 73 -3.71 20.33 -3.51
N ILE A 74 -3.80 19.00 -3.44
CA ILE A 74 -4.94 18.32 -2.79
C ILE A 74 -5.01 18.70 -1.30
N LEU A 75 -3.88 18.64 -0.59
CA LEU A 75 -3.81 19.05 0.83
C LEU A 75 -4.20 20.52 1.03
N LYS A 76 -3.67 21.41 0.17
CA LYS A 76 -3.99 22.83 0.21
C LYS A 76 -5.49 23.09 0.01
N ASN A 77 -6.13 22.40 -0.93
CA ASN A 77 -7.56 22.52 -1.19
C ASN A 77 -8.41 22.03 -0.01
N ALA A 78 -7.91 21.05 0.74
CA ALA A 78 -8.51 20.59 1.99
C ALA A 78 -8.23 21.49 3.21
N GLY A 79 -7.50 22.60 3.03
CA GLY A 79 -7.13 23.51 4.12
C GLY A 79 -6.00 22.99 5.01
N MET A 80 -5.25 21.99 4.56
CA MET A 80 -4.12 21.40 5.28
C MET A 80 -2.79 22.03 4.86
N ASP A 81 -1.73 21.77 5.62
CA ASP A 81 -0.37 22.21 5.27
C ASP A 81 0.07 21.53 3.97
N PRO A 82 0.40 22.27 2.90
CA PRO A 82 0.88 21.68 1.64
C PRO A 82 2.32 21.14 1.73
N ASP A 83 3.07 21.46 2.78
CA ASP A 83 4.41 20.93 2.98
C ASP A 83 4.38 19.44 3.31
N LEU A 84 4.70 18.60 2.33
CA LEU A 84 4.69 17.14 2.47
C LEU A 84 5.71 16.63 3.51
N ASP A 85 6.79 17.38 3.74
CA ASP A 85 7.82 17.01 4.72
C ASP A 85 7.34 17.19 6.18
N SER A 86 6.24 17.92 6.39
CA SER A 86 5.62 18.08 7.72
C SER A 86 4.90 16.82 8.22
N TYR A 87 4.63 15.86 7.33
CA TYR A 87 3.90 14.64 7.63
C TYR A 87 4.84 13.44 7.73
N LYS A 88 4.53 12.51 8.65
CA LYS A 88 5.34 11.30 8.86
C LYS A 88 5.11 10.26 7.76
N GLU A 89 3.89 10.21 7.27
CA GLU A 89 3.43 9.23 6.28
C GLU A 89 2.65 9.96 5.20
N VAL A 90 3.10 9.85 3.94
CA VAL A 90 2.45 10.48 2.78
C VAL A 90 2.43 9.51 1.60
N TYR A 91 1.25 9.26 1.07
CA TYR A 91 1.05 8.53 -0.17
C TYR A 91 0.11 9.30 -1.10
N LEU A 92 0.46 9.31 -2.38
CA LEU A 92 -0.47 9.67 -3.44
C LEU A 92 -1.07 8.39 -4.01
N TYR A 93 -2.39 8.34 -4.02
CA TYR A 93 -3.19 7.24 -4.53
C TYR A 93 -3.89 7.68 -5.82
N VAL A 94 -3.82 6.84 -6.85
CA VAL A 94 -4.64 6.97 -8.05
C VAL A 94 -5.74 5.92 -7.97
N VAL A 95 -6.97 6.39 -7.85
CA VAL A 95 -8.18 5.60 -7.72
C VAL A 95 -8.94 5.67 -9.04
N LYS A 96 -9.29 4.52 -9.60
CA LYS A 96 -10.12 4.43 -10.79
C LYS A 96 -11.57 4.19 -10.40
N SER A 97 -12.47 5.03 -10.87
CA SER A 97 -13.91 4.89 -10.64
C SER A 97 -14.68 5.31 -11.89
N GLY A 98 -15.66 4.52 -12.31
CA GLY A 98 -16.48 4.85 -13.49
C GLY A 98 -15.71 4.99 -14.81
N GLY A 99 -14.46 4.50 -14.88
CA GLY A 99 -13.57 4.68 -16.04
C GLY A 99 -12.67 5.92 -15.97
N GLU A 100 -12.84 6.76 -14.95
CA GLU A 100 -12.00 7.94 -14.70
C GLU A 100 -10.96 7.66 -13.61
N GLU A 101 -9.83 8.36 -13.67
CA GLU A 101 -8.78 8.32 -12.67
C GLU A 101 -8.85 9.55 -11.77
N HIS A 102 -8.78 9.32 -10.47
CA HIS A 102 -8.84 10.36 -9.44
C HIS A 102 -7.65 10.24 -8.52
N ALA A 103 -7.03 11.38 -8.22
CA ALA A 103 -5.93 11.45 -7.27
C ALA A 103 -6.46 11.77 -5.87
N VAL A 104 -6.05 10.96 -4.89
CA VAL A 104 -6.32 11.19 -3.47
C VAL A 104 -5.03 11.06 -2.67
N VAL A 105 -4.96 11.75 -1.54
CA VAL A 105 -3.74 11.77 -0.72
C VAL A 105 -4.03 11.11 0.62
N PHE A 106 -3.18 10.19 1.04
CA PHE A 106 -3.21 9.65 2.39
C PHE A 106 -2.07 10.27 3.22
N VAL A 107 -2.41 10.92 4.33
CA VAL A 107 -1.45 11.51 5.27
C VAL A 107 -1.71 11.05 6.69
N ASN A 108 -0.69 10.55 7.39
CA ASN A 108 -0.73 10.21 8.82
C ASN A 108 -1.98 9.40 9.29
N GLY A 109 -2.50 8.48 8.48
CA GLY A 109 -3.70 7.70 8.83
C GLY A 109 -5.01 8.22 8.25
N GLU A 110 -5.01 9.41 7.64
CA GLU A 110 -6.19 10.08 7.11
C GLU A 110 -6.17 10.10 5.57
N LEU A 111 -7.32 9.86 4.96
CA LEU A 111 -7.49 9.95 3.51
C LEU A 111 -8.14 11.27 3.13
N ILE A 112 -7.42 12.07 2.37
CA ILE A 112 -7.84 13.35 1.84
C ILE A 112 -8.29 13.15 0.41
N ILE A 113 -9.60 13.25 0.24
CA ILE A 113 -10.28 13.15 -1.04
C ILE A 113 -10.70 14.57 -1.44
N PRO A 114 -10.21 15.11 -2.58
CA PRO A 114 -10.45 16.49 -2.98
C PRO A 114 -11.93 16.83 -3.26
#